data_AF-A0A536BQI5-F1
#
_entry.id   AF-A0A536BQI5-F1
#
_cell.length_a   1.000
_cell.length_b   1.000
_cell.length_c   1.000
_cell.angle_alpha   90.00
_cell.angle_beta   90.00
_cell.angle_gamma   90.00
#
_symmetry.space_group_name_H-M   'P 1'
#
loop_
_entity.id
_entity.type
_entity.pdbx_description
1 polymer ?
#
loop_
_entity_poly.entity_id
_entity_poly.type
_entity_poly.pdbx_seq_one_letter_code
_entity_poly.pdbx_strand_id
1 'polypeptide(L)'
;MSLAGVGISTPTIDLTISFRATHPSVKLTGFRFDGTSQQGNNGFVARIKARANGKLAIEAGWGGKRFDYSLAVRDVSAGGAAASQPGTGTGAKKAFDVTAPDSWELALANSQDPGVGRVDLTATIAWP
;
A
#
# COMPACT_ATOMS: atom_id res chain seq x y z
N MET A 1 -4.82 -6.94 -9.97
CA MET A 1 -4.12 -5.98 -9.08
C MET A 1 -2.82 -5.60 -9.74
N SER A 2 -2.54 -4.31 -9.97
CA SER A 2 -1.21 -3.82 -10.34
C SER A 2 -0.49 -3.25 -9.12
N LEU A 3 0.80 -3.49 -9.00
CA LEU A 3 1.62 -2.95 -7.91
C LEU A 3 2.79 -2.19 -8.51
N ALA A 4 2.94 -0.94 -8.10
CA ALA A 4 4.08 -0.12 -8.43
C ALA A 4 4.74 0.37 -7.13
N GLY A 5 6.08 0.39 -7.12
CA GLY A 5 6.80 1.23 -6.15
C GLY A 5 6.38 2.68 -6.36
N VAL A 6 6.23 3.47 -5.29
CA VAL A 6 5.73 4.84 -5.41
C VAL A 6 6.83 5.77 -5.91
N GLY A 7 7.35 5.58 -7.13
CA GLY A 7 8.07 6.62 -7.88
C GLY A 7 9.24 6.13 -8.74
N ILE A 8 9.04 6.33 -10.04
CA ILE A 8 9.93 6.81 -11.12
C ILE A 8 11.43 6.45 -11.22
N SER A 9 12.02 5.54 -10.43
CA SER A 9 13.33 4.99 -10.83
C SER A 9 13.14 3.93 -11.92
N THR A 10 13.53 4.27 -13.15
CA THR A 10 13.57 3.30 -14.25
C THR A 10 14.52 2.14 -13.91
N PRO A 11 14.12 0.88 -14.18
CA PRO A 11 12.84 0.47 -14.74
C PRO A 11 11.71 0.35 -13.69
N THR A 12 10.54 0.89 -14.01
CA THR A 12 9.28 0.60 -13.31
C THR A 12 8.59 -0.57 -14.00
N ILE A 13 8.05 -1.52 -13.21
CA ILE A 13 7.28 -2.66 -13.72
C ILE A 13 5.88 -2.61 -13.12
N ASP A 14 4.85 -2.71 -13.96
CA ASP A 14 3.46 -2.92 -13.54
C ASP A 14 3.13 -4.43 -13.56
N LEU A 15 2.81 -5.01 -12.41
CA LEU A 15 2.51 -6.45 -12.28
C LEU A 15 1.00 -6.70 -12.10
N THR A 16 0.29 -7.30 -13.07
CA THR A 16 -1.14 -7.64 -12.90
C THR A 16 -1.36 -9.08 -12.44
N ILE A 17 -2.00 -9.26 -11.27
CA ILE A 17 -2.40 -10.57 -10.72
C ILE A 17 -3.93 -10.69 -10.59
N SER A 18 -4.50 -11.86 -10.90
CA SER A 18 -5.92 -12.18 -10.73
C SER A 18 -6.11 -13.51 -9.99
N PHE A 19 -7.00 -13.53 -9.00
CA PHE A 19 -7.37 -14.71 -8.21
C PHE A 19 -8.83 -14.60 -7.75
N ARG A 20 -9.43 -15.71 -7.32
CA ARG A 20 -10.74 -15.66 -6.66
C ARG A 20 -10.58 -14.98 -5.29
N ALA A 21 -11.52 -14.10 -4.95
CA ALA A 21 -11.57 -13.40 -3.66
C ALA A 21 -12.09 -14.29 -2.51
N THR A 22 -11.76 -15.59 -2.51
CA THR A 22 -12.06 -16.53 -1.44
C THR A 22 -10.80 -16.72 -0.58
N HIS A 23 -10.51 -15.74 0.27
CA HIS A 23 -9.30 -15.67 1.12
C HIS A 23 -7.93 -15.54 0.41
N PRO A 24 -7.79 -14.81 -0.71
CA PRO A 24 -6.48 -14.58 -1.31
C PRO A 24 -5.62 -13.63 -0.47
N SER A 25 -4.31 -13.80 -0.60
CA SER A 25 -3.31 -12.87 -0.05
C SER A 25 -2.15 -12.66 -1.03
N VAL A 26 -1.58 -11.47 -1.00
CA VAL A 26 -0.37 -11.09 -1.74
C VAL A 26 0.63 -10.53 -0.74
N LYS A 27 1.82 -11.13 -0.68
CA LYS A 27 2.93 -10.66 0.15
C LYS A 27 3.99 -9.99 -0.71
N LEU A 28 4.41 -8.81 -0.26
CA LEU A 28 5.41 -7.95 -0.85
C LEU A 28 6.60 -7.90 0.10
N THR A 29 7.81 -8.07 -0.42
CA THR A 29 9.06 -8.06 0.36
C THR A 29 10.14 -7.30 -0.38
N GLY A 30 10.99 -6.59 0.35
CA GLY A 30 12.13 -5.87 -0.23
C GLY A 30 11.78 -4.51 -0.85
N PHE A 31 10.61 -3.96 -0.52
CA PHE A 31 10.23 -2.60 -0.92
C PHE A 31 10.98 -1.57 -0.08
N ARG A 32 11.14 -0.35 -0.58
CA ARG A 32 11.88 0.71 0.14
C ARG A 32 10.93 1.56 0.99
N PHE A 33 11.37 1.97 2.18
CA PHE A 33 10.60 2.77 3.14
C PHE A 33 11.46 3.82 3.87
N ASP A 34 12.32 4.53 3.14
CA ASP A 34 13.40 5.35 3.71
C ASP A 34 12.99 6.74 4.22
N GLY A 35 11.84 7.25 3.81
CA GLY A 35 11.26 8.50 4.32
C GLY A 35 11.91 9.74 3.74
N THR A 36 11.71 10.01 2.45
CA THR A 36 12.21 11.20 1.74
C THR A 36 11.08 11.94 1.04
N SER A 37 11.21 13.25 0.83
CA SER A 37 10.31 14.00 -0.07
C SER A 37 10.31 13.50 -1.53
N GLN A 38 11.27 12.67 -1.93
CA GLN A 38 11.27 12.04 -3.26
C GLN A 38 10.14 10.99 -3.35
N GLN A 39 9.15 11.25 -4.22
CA GLN A 39 8.24 10.22 -4.69
C GLN A 39 9.09 9.11 -5.32
N GLY A 40 9.30 8.02 -4.58
CA GLY A 40 9.97 6.80 -5.05
C GLY A 40 9.98 5.72 -4.02
N ASN A 41 10.37 6.14 -2.83
CA ASN A 41 11.20 5.32 -1.97
C ASN A 41 10.55 5.05 -0.61
N ASN A 42 9.29 5.45 -0.45
CA ASN A 42 8.63 5.55 0.84
C ASN A 42 7.44 4.61 1.00
N GLY A 43 7.40 3.51 0.24
CA GLY A 43 6.34 2.50 0.32
C GLY A 43 5.87 2.00 -1.03
N PHE A 44 4.55 1.81 -1.18
CA PHE A 44 3.97 1.24 -2.39
C PHE A 44 2.60 1.85 -2.71
N VAL A 45 2.23 1.78 -3.99
CA VAL A 45 0.87 2.00 -4.47
C VAL A 45 0.42 0.74 -5.19
N ALA A 46 -0.75 0.24 -4.81
CA ALA A 46 -1.39 -0.90 -5.45
C ALA A 46 -2.75 -0.48 -6.01
N ARG A 47 -3.03 -0.87 -7.26
CA ARG A 47 -4.36 -0.77 -7.85
C ARG A 47 -5.04 -2.12 -7.86
N ILE A 48 -6.25 -2.17 -7.35
CA ILE A 48 -7.05 -3.36 -7.20
C ILE A 48 -8.33 -3.15 -8.00
N LYS A 49 -8.74 -4.17 -8.76
CA LYS A 49 -10.07 -4.19 -9.38
C LYS A 49 -10.93 -5.17 -8.59
N ALA A 50 -11.80 -4.65 -7.74
CA ALA A 50 -12.76 -5.45 -6.99
C ALA A 50 -13.87 -5.92 -7.94
N ARG A 51 -14.40 -7.13 -7.70
CA ARG A 51 -15.56 -7.66 -8.45
C ARG A 51 -16.82 -7.78 -7.59
N ALA A 52 -16.68 -7.54 -6.29
CA ALA A 52 -17.74 -7.56 -5.30
C ALA A 52 -17.28 -6.75 -4.09
N ASN A 53 -18.24 -6.40 -3.23
CA ASN A 53 -17.97 -5.74 -1.97
C ASN A 53 -17.25 -6.69 -1.01
N GLY A 54 -16.46 -6.15 -0.09
CA GLY A 54 -15.74 -6.97 0.89
C GLY A 54 -14.79 -6.16 1.77
N LYS A 55 -13.93 -6.86 2.49
CA LYS A 55 -12.87 -6.25 3.30
C LYS A 55 -11.51 -6.44 2.64
N LEU A 56 -10.70 -5.39 2.67
CA LEU A 56 -9.30 -5.40 2.27
C LEU A 56 -8.44 -5.17 3.51
N ALA A 57 -7.73 -6.19 3.95
CA ALA A 57 -6.80 -6.11 5.07
C ALA A 57 -5.37 -5.83 4.56
N ILE A 58 -4.68 -4.91 5.22
CA ILE A 58 -3.28 -4.61 5.00
C ILE A 58 -2.53 -4.74 6.32
N GLU A 59 -1.41 -5.42 6.26
CA GLU A 59 -0.42 -5.49 7.33
C GLU A 59 0.96 -5.22 6.76
N ALA A 60 1.67 -4.24 7.31
CA ALA A 60 2.97 -3.80 6.85
C ALA A 60 3.94 -3.64 8.03
N GLY A 61 5.21 -3.93 7.79
CA GLY A 61 6.29 -3.76 8.77
C GLY A 61 7.61 -3.39 8.11
N TRP A 62 8.41 -2.57 8.80
CA TRP A 62 9.64 -1.96 8.29
C TRP A 62 10.78 -1.95 9.32
N GLY A 63 10.83 -2.98 10.18
CA GLY A 63 11.90 -3.17 11.16
C GLY A 63 11.75 -2.32 12.42
N GLY A 64 12.85 -2.04 13.11
CA GLY A 64 12.84 -1.51 14.48
C GLY A 64 12.65 0.01 14.61
N LYS A 65 12.78 0.78 13.52
CA LYS A 65 12.65 2.24 13.57
C LYS A 65 11.19 2.66 13.45
N ARG A 66 10.78 3.63 14.28
CA ARG A 66 9.45 4.25 14.20
C ARG A 66 9.45 5.32 13.12
N PHE A 67 8.45 5.30 12.26
CA PHE A 67 8.17 6.34 11.27
C PHE A 67 6.74 6.82 11.38
N ASP A 68 6.53 8.09 11.05
CA ASP A 68 5.21 8.60 10.70
C ASP A 68 4.83 8.08 9.32
N TYR A 69 3.63 7.55 9.19
CA TYR A 69 3.14 6.95 7.97
C TYR A 69 1.70 7.35 7.68
N SER A 70 1.31 7.17 6.42
CA SER A 70 -0.08 7.24 5.96
C SER A 70 -0.42 5.98 5.19
N LEU A 71 -1.49 5.29 5.61
CA LEU A 71 -2.08 4.17 4.89
C LEU A 71 -3.46 4.59 4.40
N ALA A 72 -3.67 4.59 3.09
CA ALA A 72 -4.89 5.12 2.49
C ALA A 72 -5.47 4.18 1.43
N VAL A 73 -6.79 4.10 1.37
CA VAL A 73 -7.54 3.41 0.31
C VAL A 73 -8.56 4.37 -0.28
N ARG A 74 -8.62 4.44 -1.62
CA ARG A 74 -9.59 5.26 -2.34
C ARG A 74 -10.25 4.48 -3.47
N ASP A 75 -11.54 4.75 -3.69
CA ASP A 75 -12.22 4.38 -4.91
C ASP A 75 -11.84 5.38 -6.01
N VAL A 76 -11.08 4.91 -7.00
CA VAL A 76 -10.59 5.73 -8.11
C VAL A 76 -11.70 5.99 -9.11
N SER A 77 -12.67 5.07 -9.24
CA SER A 77 -13.81 5.21 -10.15
C SER A 77 -14.77 6.31 -9.68
N ALA A 78 -15.04 6.36 -8.37
CA ALA A 78 -15.99 7.30 -7.79
C ALA A 78 -15.40 8.69 -7.50
N GLY A 79 -14.07 8.86 -7.60
CA GLY A 79 -13.38 10.10 -7.23
C GLY A 79 -13.52 10.45 -5.74
N GLY A 80 -13.86 9.47 -4.91
CA GLY A 80 -14.15 9.67 -3.49
C GLY A 80 -12.90 10.03 -2.67
N ALA A 81 -13.13 10.63 -1.50
CA ALA A 81 -12.07 10.87 -0.53
C ALA A 81 -11.47 9.53 -0.06
N ALA A 82 -10.15 9.51 0.11
CA ALA A 82 -9.47 8.32 0.61
C ALA A 82 -9.83 8.07 2.08
N ALA A 83 -10.20 6.84 2.42
CA ALA A 83 -10.17 6.38 3.80
C ALA A 83 -8.69 6.29 4.21
N SER A 84 -8.26 7.19 5.10
CA SER A 84 -6.86 7.32 5.50
C SER A 84 -6.66 6.97 6.97
N GLN A 85 -5.55 6.28 7.25
CA GLN A 85 -5.04 6.00 8.58
C GLN A 85 -3.60 6.52 8.67
N PRO A 86 -3.40 7.75 9.17
CA PRO A 86 -2.08 8.16 9.62
C PRO A 86 -1.70 7.42 10.91
N GLY A 87 -0.40 7.29 11.18
CA GLY A 87 0.08 6.74 12.43
C GLY A 87 1.59 6.87 12.58
N THR A 88 2.09 6.46 13.75
CA THR A 88 3.52 6.44 14.05
C THR A 88 3.90 5.08 14.62
N GLY A 89 4.86 4.39 14.00
CA GLY A 89 5.26 3.06 14.47
C GLY A 89 6.26 2.34 13.59
N THR A 90 6.48 1.07 13.92
CA THR A 90 7.35 0.12 13.20
C THR A 90 6.59 -0.71 12.14
N GLY A 91 5.30 -0.44 12.01
CA GLY A 91 4.40 -1.11 11.09
C GLY A 91 3.01 -0.45 11.08
N ALA A 92 2.18 -0.92 10.17
CA ALA A 92 0.79 -0.50 10.00
C ALA A 92 -0.11 -1.72 9.83
N LYS A 93 -1.30 -1.70 10.42
CA LYS A 93 -2.31 -2.73 10.23
C LYS A 93 -3.70 -2.10 10.17
N LYS A 94 -4.46 -2.40 9.12
CA LYS A 94 -5.81 -1.90 8.93
C LYS A 94 -6.61 -2.77 7.97
N ALA A 95 -7.92 -2.87 8.23
CA ALA A 95 -8.89 -3.31 7.25
C ALA A 95 -9.70 -2.10 6.74
N PHE A 96 -9.89 -2.05 5.43
CA PHE A 96 -10.75 -1.09 4.74
C PHE A 96 -11.93 -1.81 4.11
N ASP A 97 -13.07 -1.14 4.06
CA ASP A 97 -14.23 -1.65 3.34
C ASP A 97 -14.11 -1.28 1.85
N VAL A 98 -14.25 -2.28 1.00
CA VAL A 98 -14.39 -2.15 -0.45
C VAL A 98 -15.90 -2.20 -0.72
N THR A 99 -16.49 -1.05 -0.99
CA THR A 99 -17.96 -0.88 -1.00
C THR A 99 -18.58 -1.01 -2.39
N ALA A 100 -17.76 -1.14 -3.43
CA ALA A 100 -18.22 -1.23 -4.81
C ALA A 100 -17.28 -2.12 -5.66
N PRO A 101 -17.80 -2.81 -6.70
CA PRO A 101 -17.04 -3.63 -7.63
C PRO A 101 -16.25 -2.78 -8.64
N ASP A 102 -15.37 -1.92 -8.13
CA ASP A 102 -14.69 -0.85 -8.86
C ASP A 102 -13.15 -0.95 -8.82
N SER A 103 -12.49 0.08 -9.35
CA SER A 103 -11.04 0.22 -9.27
C SER A 103 -10.66 1.02 -8.02
N TRP A 104 -9.88 0.38 -7.15
CA TRP A 104 -9.42 0.91 -5.88
C TRP A 104 -7.92 1.12 -5.91
N GLU A 105 -7.45 2.17 -5.27
CA GLU A 105 -6.03 2.42 -5.07
C GLU A 105 -5.72 2.40 -3.58
N LEU A 106 -4.72 1.60 -3.23
CA LEU A 106 -4.13 1.48 -1.91
C LEU A 106 -2.75 2.13 -1.94
N ALA A 107 -2.46 2.97 -0.96
CA ALA A 107 -1.16 3.61 -0.80
C ALA A 107 -0.68 3.47 0.64
N LEU A 108 0.59 3.07 0.80
CA LEU A 108 1.32 3.21 2.06
C LEU A 108 2.51 4.14 1.80
N ALA A 109 2.63 5.19 2.61
CA ALA A 109 3.68 6.18 2.51
C ALA A 109 4.34 6.45 3.87
N ASN A 110 5.67 6.56 3.89
CA ASN A 110 6.47 7.12 4.98
C ASN A 110 6.55 8.66 4.81
N SER A 111 6.24 9.41 5.87
CA SER A 111 6.22 10.88 5.87
C SER A 111 7.50 11.52 6.42
N GLN A 112 8.48 10.72 6.85
CA GLN A 112 9.79 11.20 7.27
C GLN A 112 10.47 11.99 6.13
N ASP A 113 11.22 13.04 6.47
CA ASP A 113 12.14 13.77 5.60
C ASP A 113 13.12 14.55 6.50
N PRO A 114 14.45 14.51 6.30
CA PRO A 114 15.19 13.75 5.28
C PRO A 114 15.15 12.23 5.49
N GLY A 115 15.42 11.51 4.40
CA GLY A 115 15.55 10.05 4.36
C GLY A 115 16.66 9.51 5.25
N VAL A 116 16.44 8.31 5.78
CA VAL A 116 17.32 7.71 6.79
C VAL A 116 18.20 6.58 6.25
N GLY A 117 18.21 6.38 4.93
CA GLY A 117 18.87 5.26 4.27
C GLY A 117 17.96 4.06 4.07
N ARG A 118 18.50 2.95 3.56
CA ARG A 118 17.70 1.79 3.14
C ARG A 118 16.98 1.15 4.33
N VAL A 119 15.65 1.17 4.27
CA VAL A 119 14.75 0.43 5.16
C VAL A 119 13.87 -0.47 4.30
N ASP A 120 13.91 -1.77 4.57
CA ASP A 120 13.12 -2.76 3.83
C ASP A 120 11.70 -2.86 4.42
N LEU A 121 10.72 -2.77 3.53
CA LEU A 121 9.30 -2.94 3.79
C LEU A 121 8.86 -4.34 3.40
N THR A 122 8.12 -4.97 4.30
CA THR A 122 7.27 -6.12 4.02
C THR A 122 5.81 -5.71 4.19
N ALA A 123 4.96 -6.04 3.23
CA ALA A 123 3.52 -5.79 3.31
C ALA A 123 2.73 -7.00 2.82
N THR A 124 1.60 -7.27 3.47
CA THR A 124 0.63 -8.29 3.07
C THR A 124 -0.69 -7.61 2.82
N ILE A 125 -1.28 -7.87 1.65
CA ILE A 125 -2.60 -7.42 1.25
C ILE A 125 -3.48 -8.66 1.14
N ALA A 126 -4.58 -8.72 1.90
CA ALA A 126 -5.42 -9.89 2.02
C ALA A 126 -6.91 -9.53 1.95
N TRP A 127 -7.71 -10.48 1.47
CA TRP A 127 -9.17 -10.41 1.46
C TRP A 127 -9.71 -11.50 2.39
N PRO A 128 -9.82 -11.23 3.70
CA PRO A 128 -10.30 -12.20 4.68
C PRO A 128 -11.78 -12.53 4.50
#